data_AF-A0A364V9E9-F1
#
_entry.id   AF-A0A364V9E9-F1
#
_cell.length_a   1.000
_cell.length_b   1.000
_cell.length_c   1.000
_cell.angle_alpha   90.00
_cell.angle_beta   90.00
_cell.angle_gamma   90.00
#
_symmetry.space_group_name_H-M   'P 1'
#
loop_
_entity.id
_entity.type
_entity.pdbx_description
1 polymer ?
#
loop_
_entity_poly.entity_id
_entity_poly.type
_entity_poly.pdbx_seq_one_letter_code
_entity_poly.pdbx_strand_id
1 'polypeptide(L)'
;MPVTDTDMAIMEKQLGRAPRGAVEVSYYTPDGQPAVVMTHPKLPDGTPFPTLYYLTDPRLTAEASRLEVGGVMKTMERRLGTDPQLAADYRAAHEHYLRTRNALADLGTKFSGGGMPDRVKCLHVLMAYALAEGPRRVRLGTEAVALAAEHQPGLRGTALPADWPTTAELGITLAQAMTEEGAKNVGFDVDQASQRVQEAGPEQQAPRFAAIDCGTNSIRLLIAEVGDDGNLVELNRDNIIVRLGQGVDATGRFHEEALQRVDSALDVYAQRMLSYGVTDVMMGATSATRDAENREGFFEITRRHLSQVAPGACAEVITGEREAELSFAGATIDLAAPDEEERVCVIDLGGGSTEFVVGTVRGPGRGEATVDAAYSANMGCVRLTERYLHTQPPQPAEISEAEAYVTRLLREVEAKVDLASADRVVGVAGTMTTMTAIATGMRTYDPGRIHMASVSLERFREVARDLLHRTVEQRLELGPMHPGRADVIGGGAIVVDAFTSRFLDLGLEQITVSEKDVLDGMLAEVIARNL
;
A
#
# COMPACT_ATOMS: atom_id res chain seq x y z
N MET A 1 -1.34 -25.90 -27.14
CA MET A 1 -2.50 -26.83 -27.12
C MET A 1 -3.75 -25.99 -27.01
N PRO A 2 -4.84 -26.29 -27.76
CA PRO A 2 -6.07 -25.50 -27.67
C PRO A 2 -6.54 -25.44 -26.22
N VAL A 3 -6.97 -24.26 -25.78
CA VAL A 3 -7.36 -24.02 -24.39
C VAL A 3 -8.55 -24.91 -24.04
N THR A 4 -8.45 -25.69 -22.97
CA THR A 4 -9.56 -26.51 -22.47
C THR A 4 -10.49 -25.69 -21.56
N ASP A 5 -11.71 -26.17 -21.32
CA ASP A 5 -12.63 -25.54 -20.36
C ASP A 5 -12.02 -25.47 -18.94
N THR A 6 -11.23 -26.48 -18.57
CA THR A 6 -10.49 -26.49 -17.31
C THR A 6 -9.42 -25.39 -17.27
N ASP A 7 -8.66 -25.20 -18.36
CA ASP A 7 -7.68 -24.11 -18.45
C ASP A 7 -8.37 -22.75 -18.35
N MET A 8 -9.51 -22.57 -19.02
CA MET A 8 -10.30 -21.33 -18.96
C MET A 8 -10.76 -21.02 -17.53
N ALA A 9 -11.27 -22.01 -16.80
CA ALA A 9 -11.72 -21.84 -15.42
C ALA A 9 -10.56 -21.49 -14.47
N ILE A 10 -9.40 -22.14 -14.63
CA ILE A 10 -8.21 -21.84 -13.84
C ILE A 10 -7.73 -20.41 -14.14
N MET A 11 -7.59 -20.05 -15.42
CA MET A 11 -7.16 -18.71 -15.80
C MET A 11 -8.15 -17.63 -15.36
N GLU A 12 -9.46 -17.89 -15.37
CA GLU A 12 -10.45 -16.96 -14.85
C GLU A 12 -10.25 -16.68 -13.35
N LYS A 13 -9.99 -17.73 -12.57
CA LYS A 13 -9.65 -17.59 -11.15
C LYS A 13 -8.33 -16.84 -10.95
N GLN A 14 -7.31 -17.16 -11.73
CA GLN A 14 -6.00 -16.51 -11.66
C GLN A 14 -6.07 -15.01 -12.00
N LEU A 15 -6.88 -14.65 -12.99
CA LEU A 15 -7.00 -13.27 -13.49
C LEU A 15 -8.08 -12.45 -12.78
N GLY A 16 -8.94 -13.09 -11.99
CA GLY A 16 -10.15 -12.48 -11.42
C GLY A 16 -11.20 -12.08 -12.46
N ARG A 17 -11.07 -12.55 -13.71
CA ARG A 17 -11.97 -12.28 -14.84
C ARG A 17 -11.77 -13.29 -15.96
N ALA A 18 -12.81 -13.49 -16.78
CA ALA A 18 -12.72 -14.33 -17.97
C ALA A 18 -11.57 -13.90 -18.92
N PRO A 19 -10.68 -14.83 -19.33
CA PRO A 19 -9.60 -14.54 -20.28
C PRO A 19 -10.15 -14.08 -21.63
N ARG A 20 -9.64 -12.96 -22.15
CA ARG A 20 -10.09 -12.40 -23.44
C ARG A 20 -9.19 -12.87 -24.57
N GLY A 21 -9.80 -13.42 -25.61
CA GLY A 21 -9.11 -13.76 -26.85
C GLY A 21 -8.08 -14.88 -26.73
N ALA A 22 -8.21 -15.78 -25.75
CA ALA A 22 -7.30 -16.90 -25.56
C ALA A 22 -7.33 -17.86 -26.77
N VAL A 23 -6.16 -18.20 -27.31
CA VAL A 23 -5.96 -19.10 -28.47
C VAL A 23 -5.48 -20.46 -27.98
N GLU A 24 -4.40 -20.47 -27.22
CA GLU A 24 -3.81 -21.67 -26.62
C GLU A 24 -3.04 -21.34 -25.35
N VAL A 25 -2.86 -22.34 -24.49
CA VAL A 25 -1.89 -22.26 -23.40
C VAL A 25 -0.51 -22.56 -23.98
N SER A 26 0.38 -21.58 -23.89
CA SER A 26 1.76 -21.65 -24.41
C SER A 26 2.77 -22.09 -23.36
N TYR A 27 2.41 -22.03 -22.08
CA TYR A 27 3.25 -22.55 -21.00
C TYR A 27 2.38 -23.03 -19.83
N TYR A 28 2.68 -24.25 -19.39
CA TYR A 28 2.21 -24.82 -18.14
C TYR A 28 3.34 -24.80 -17.13
N THR A 29 3.03 -24.45 -15.89
CA THR A 29 3.96 -24.57 -14.78
C THR A 29 4.30 -26.04 -14.52
N PRO A 30 5.45 -26.35 -13.91
CA PRO A 30 5.78 -27.69 -13.45
C PRO A 30 4.70 -28.36 -12.59
N ASP A 31 3.94 -27.58 -11.80
CA ASP A 31 2.81 -28.07 -11.01
C ASP A 31 1.46 -28.13 -11.76
N GLY A 32 1.49 -27.97 -13.09
CA GLY A 32 0.38 -28.28 -13.99
C GLY A 32 -0.65 -27.17 -14.18
N GLN A 33 -0.34 -25.93 -13.81
CA GLN A 33 -1.23 -24.78 -13.99
C GLN A 33 -0.94 -24.06 -15.33
N PRO A 34 -1.96 -23.58 -16.06
CA PRO A 34 -1.73 -22.66 -17.17
C PRO A 34 -1.11 -21.37 -16.62
N ALA A 35 0.03 -20.98 -17.19
CA ALA A 35 0.78 -19.80 -16.75
C ALA A 35 0.99 -18.77 -17.84
N VAL A 36 1.01 -19.19 -19.11
CA VAL A 36 1.05 -18.27 -20.25
C VAL A 36 0.01 -18.67 -21.28
N VAL A 37 -0.80 -17.69 -21.68
CA VAL A 37 -1.78 -17.85 -22.75
C VAL A 37 -1.36 -17.03 -23.97
N MET A 38 -1.42 -17.65 -25.14
CA MET A 38 -1.35 -16.94 -26.42
C MET A 38 -2.73 -16.35 -26.72
N THR A 39 -2.78 -15.11 -27.20
CA THR A 39 -4.03 -14.40 -27.46
C THR A 39 -4.15 -13.94 -28.91
N HIS A 40 -5.39 -13.80 -29.37
CA HIS A 40 -5.69 -13.26 -30.68
C HIS A 40 -5.22 -11.81 -30.78
N PRO A 41 -4.56 -11.41 -31.89
CA PRO A 41 -4.13 -10.02 -32.08
C PRO A 41 -5.28 -9.01 -32.12
N LYS A 42 -6.51 -9.47 -32.41
CA LYS A 42 -7.74 -8.68 -32.38
C LYS A 42 -8.80 -9.41 -31.56
N LEU A 43 -9.50 -8.65 -30.73
CA LEU A 43 -10.70 -9.09 -30.03
C LEU A 43 -11.89 -9.21 -31.00
N PRO A 44 -12.99 -9.89 -30.61
CA PRO A 44 -14.17 -10.04 -31.48
C PRO A 44 -14.79 -8.71 -31.94
N ASP A 45 -14.62 -7.64 -31.15
CA ASP A 45 -15.05 -6.28 -31.47
C ASP A 45 -14.09 -5.53 -32.42
N GLY A 46 -13.01 -6.19 -32.88
CA GLY A 46 -11.98 -5.63 -33.75
C GLY A 46 -10.86 -4.88 -33.02
N THR A 47 -10.97 -4.70 -31.69
CA THR A 47 -9.97 -3.99 -30.89
C THR A 47 -8.64 -4.76 -30.89
N PRO A 48 -7.49 -4.11 -31.19
CA PRO A 48 -6.19 -4.75 -31.07
C PRO A 48 -5.91 -5.19 -29.63
N PHE A 49 -5.48 -6.44 -29.44
CA PHE A 49 -5.05 -6.94 -28.14
C PHE A 49 -3.58 -6.55 -27.88
N PRO A 50 -3.22 -6.09 -26.67
CA PRO A 50 -1.94 -5.41 -26.42
C PRO A 50 -0.70 -6.33 -26.47
N THR A 51 -0.86 -7.65 -26.37
CA THR A 51 0.26 -8.60 -26.39
C THR A 51 -0.15 -9.98 -26.91
N LEU A 52 0.71 -10.64 -27.68
CA LEU A 52 0.54 -12.01 -28.13
C LEU A 52 0.59 -13.03 -26.99
N TYR A 53 1.57 -12.92 -26.08
CA TYR A 53 1.69 -13.79 -24.90
C TYR A 53 1.31 -13.00 -23.65
N TYR A 54 0.47 -13.61 -22.81
CA TYR A 54 -0.08 -13.00 -21.60
C TYR A 54 0.15 -13.93 -20.40
N LEU A 55 0.75 -13.40 -19.34
CA LEU A 55 1.07 -14.12 -18.11
C LEU A 55 -0.17 -14.22 -17.22
N THR A 56 -0.53 -15.42 -16.79
CA THR A 56 -1.74 -15.66 -15.98
C THR A 56 -1.43 -16.12 -14.56
N ASP A 57 -0.36 -16.88 -14.34
CA ASP A 57 -0.04 -17.43 -13.01
C ASP A 57 0.22 -16.32 -11.96
N PRO A 58 -0.54 -16.26 -10.85
CA PRO A 58 -0.43 -15.20 -9.85
C PRO A 58 0.96 -15.07 -9.21
N ARG A 59 1.71 -16.18 -9.08
CA ARG A 59 3.06 -16.16 -8.52
C ARG A 59 4.00 -15.44 -9.47
N LEU A 60 3.90 -15.75 -10.76
CA LEU A 60 4.74 -15.15 -11.80
C LEU A 60 4.37 -13.69 -12.07
N THR A 61 3.08 -13.32 -12.03
CA THR A 61 2.64 -11.92 -12.20
C THR A 61 3.04 -11.05 -11.01
N ALA A 62 2.93 -11.56 -9.79
CA ALA A 62 3.41 -10.87 -8.59
C ALA A 62 4.93 -10.64 -8.67
N GLU A 63 5.69 -11.65 -9.08
CA GLU A 63 7.15 -11.52 -9.21
C GLU A 63 7.58 -10.60 -10.35
N ALA A 64 6.90 -10.64 -11.51
CA ALA A 64 7.12 -9.68 -12.57
C ALA A 64 6.89 -8.24 -12.07
N SER A 65 5.80 -8.01 -11.32
CA SER A 65 5.50 -6.70 -10.72
C SER A 65 6.57 -6.27 -9.71
N ARG A 66 7.05 -7.17 -8.86
CA ARG A 66 8.14 -6.88 -7.91
C ARG A 66 9.42 -6.48 -8.64
N LEU A 67 9.85 -7.24 -9.64
CA LEU A 67 11.06 -6.88 -10.41
C LEU A 67 10.89 -5.54 -11.16
N GLU A 68 9.68 -5.23 -11.63
CA GLU A 68 9.37 -3.92 -12.24
C GLU A 68 9.54 -2.77 -11.23
N VAL A 69 8.98 -2.90 -10.02
CA VAL A 69 9.18 -1.95 -8.91
C VAL A 69 10.64 -1.87 -8.49
N GLY A 70 11.35 -3.01 -8.55
CA GLY A 70 12.80 -3.13 -8.34
C GLY A 70 13.66 -2.31 -9.31
N GLY A 71 13.05 -1.75 -10.36
CA GLY A 71 13.73 -0.95 -11.37
C GLY A 71 14.45 -1.79 -12.42
N VAL A 72 14.21 -3.10 -12.48
CA VAL A 72 14.84 -4.01 -13.45
C VAL A 72 14.59 -3.55 -14.89
N MET A 73 13.39 -3.08 -15.20
CA MET A 73 13.09 -2.51 -16.52
C MET A 73 13.98 -1.31 -16.86
N LYS A 74 14.25 -0.42 -15.89
CA LYS A 74 15.09 0.78 -16.11
C LYS A 74 16.55 0.39 -16.40
N THR A 75 17.05 -0.65 -15.73
CA THR A 75 18.37 -1.21 -15.99
C THR A 75 18.44 -1.90 -17.35
N MET A 76 17.43 -2.70 -17.70
CA MET A 76 17.33 -3.34 -19.01
C MET A 76 17.24 -2.31 -20.14
N GLU A 77 16.48 -1.23 -19.97
CA GLU A 77 16.34 -0.13 -20.93
C GLU A 77 17.68 0.55 -21.19
N ARG A 78 18.44 0.82 -20.12
CA ARG A 78 19.78 1.40 -20.22
C ARG A 78 20.72 0.49 -21.00
N ARG A 79 20.71 -0.82 -20.70
CA ARG A 79 21.54 -1.82 -21.39
C ARG A 79 21.15 -1.95 -22.86
N LEU A 80 19.85 -1.90 -23.17
CA LEU A 80 19.36 -1.96 -24.56
C LEU A 80 19.90 -0.80 -25.40
N GLY A 81 20.07 0.39 -24.79
CA GLY A 81 20.66 1.56 -25.44
C GLY A 81 22.19 1.53 -25.61
N THR A 82 22.91 0.69 -24.84
CA THR A 82 24.39 0.70 -24.81
C THR A 82 25.05 -0.59 -25.29
N ASP A 83 24.34 -1.71 -25.35
CA ASP A 83 24.83 -3.02 -25.81
C ASP A 83 24.28 -3.35 -27.21
N PRO A 84 25.11 -3.26 -28.27
CA PRO A 84 24.67 -3.55 -29.63
C PRO A 84 24.24 -5.00 -29.87
N GLN A 85 24.80 -5.96 -29.12
CA GLN A 85 24.45 -7.38 -29.26
C GLN A 85 23.08 -7.65 -28.63
N LEU A 86 22.83 -7.07 -27.44
CA LEU A 86 21.51 -7.13 -26.81
C LEU A 86 20.43 -6.46 -27.67
N ALA A 87 20.73 -5.30 -28.26
CA ALA A 87 19.81 -4.64 -29.18
C ALA A 87 19.52 -5.46 -30.44
N ALA A 88 20.52 -6.19 -30.96
CA ALA A 88 20.34 -7.09 -32.10
C ALA A 88 19.47 -8.31 -31.73
N ASP A 89 19.71 -8.92 -30.57
CA ASP A 89 18.86 -9.99 -30.02
C ASP A 89 17.40 -9.54 -29.87
N TYR A 90 17.20 -8.37 -29.25
CA TYR A 90 15.86 -7.84 -28.98
C TYR A 90 15.10 -7.46 -30.25
N ARG A 91 15.80 -6.93 -31.28
CA ARG A 91 15.22 -6.73 -32.63
C ARG A 91 14.85 -8.05 -33.29
N ALA A 92 15.71 -9.06 -33.25
CA ALA A 92 15.41 -10.37 -33.82
C ALA A 92 14.21 -11.04 -33.13
N ALA A 93 14.12 -10.92 -31.79
CA ALA A 93 12.98 -11.35 -31.01
C ALA A 93 11.71 -10.60 -31.42
N HIS A 94 11.76 -9.28 -31.59
CA HIS A 94 10.62 -8.49 -32.03
C HIS A 94 10.14 -8.87 -33.43
N GLU A 95 11.04 -9.05 -34.38
CA GLU A 95 10.68 -9.52 -35.72
C GLU A 95 10.02 -10.89 -35.69
N HIS A 96 10.51 -11.81 -34.84
CA HIS A 96 9.87 -13.11 -34.64
C HIS A 96 8.46 -12.93 -34.05
N TYR A 97 8.32 -12.11 -33.00
CA TYR A 97 7.03 -11.79 -32.39
C TYR A 97 6.02 -11.25 -33.41
N LEU A 98 6.43 -10.33 -34.28
CA LEU A 98 5.58 -9.78 -35.34
C LEU A 98 5.18 -10.86 -36.36
N ARG A 99 6.12 -11.72 -36.77
CA ARG A 99 5.81 -12.84 -37.68
C ARG A 99 4.80 -13.80 -37.04
N THR A 100 4.99 -14.19 -35.78
CA THR A 100 4.09 -15.10 -35.06
C THR A 100 2.70 -14.47 -34.86
N ARG A 101 2.64 -13.20 -34.43
CA ARG A 101 1.38 -12.46 -34.29
C ARG A 101 0.64 -12.34 -35.62
N ASN A 102 1.34 -11.93 -36.68
CA ASN A 102 0.74 -11.68 -37.98
C ASN A 102 0.30 -12.97 -38.70
N ALA A 103 0.87 -14.12 -38.33
CA ALA A 103 0.38 -15.42 -38.77
C ALA A 103 -1.03 -15.74 -38.22
N LEU A 104 -1.38 -15.22 -37.04
CA LEU A 104 -2.74 -15.32 -36.49
C LEU A 104 -3.68 -14.28 -37.11
N ALA A 105 -3.28 -13.02 -37.09
CA ALA A 105 -3.99 -11.92 -37.74
C ALA A 105 -3.05 -10.72 -37.91
N ASP A 106 -2.87 -10.26 -39.14
CA ASP A 106 -2.07 -9.06 -39.40
C ASP A 106 -2.82 -7.80 -38.94
N LEU A 107 -2.14 -7.02 -38.11
CA LEU A 107 -2.63 -5.71 -37.64
C LEU A 107 -2.29 -4.57 -38.60
N GLY A 108 -1.50 -4.82 -39.65
CA GLY A 108 -0.98 -3.79 -40.55
C GLY A 108 0.10 -2.91 -39.90
N THR A 109 0.65 -3.34 -38.77
CA THR A 109 1.65 -2.57 -38.00
C THR A 109 3.01 -3.23 -38.01
N LYS A 110 4.06 -2.41 -38.13
CA LYS A 110 5.46 -2.83 -37.98
C LYS A 110 5.97 -2.75 -36.53
N PHE A 111 5.08 -2.45 -35.59
CA PHE A 111 5.40 -2.36 -34.16
C PHE A 111 4.49 -3.28 -33.36
N SER A 112 4.94 -3.62 -32.15
CA SER A 112 4.08 -4.22 -31.13
C SER A 112 3.83 -3.18 -30.04
N GLY A 113 2.61 -3.10 -29.51
CA GLY A 113 2.34 -2.24 -28.35
C GLY A 113 3.31 -2.54 -27.21
N GLY A 114 3.68 -1.53 -26.44
CA GLY A 114 4.55 -1.71 -25.27
C GLY A 114 6.06 -1.70 -25.54
N GLY A 115 6.56 -1.12 -26.63
CA GLY A 115 7.94 -0.60 -26.67
C GLY A 115 8.95 -1.32 -27.56
N MET A 116 8.77 -2.60 -27.90
CA MET A 116 9.73 -3.30 -28.77
C MET A 116 9.80 -2.70 -30.19
N PRO A 117 10.99 -2.65 -30.82
CA PRO A 117 12.26 -3.18 -30.33
C PRO A 117 13.15 -2.15 -29.62
N ASP A 118 12.72 -0.90 -29.54
CA ASP A 118 13.60 0.20 -29.10
C ASP A 118 13.44 0.52 -27.59
N ARG A 119 12.35 0.04 -26.98
CA ARG A 119 12.09 0.13 -25.54
C ARG A 119 11.71 -1.22 -24.97
N VAL A 120 12.09 -1.45 -23.73
CA VAL A 120 11.82 -2.66 -22.96
C VAL A 120 10.33 -2.73 -22.63
N LYS A 121 9.69 -3.77 -23.15
CA LYS A 121 8.32 -4.13 -22.79
C LYS A 121 8.25 -4.61 -21.34
N CYS A 122 7.08 -4.49 -20.71
CA CYS A 122 6.88 -4.92 -19.32
C CYS A 122 7.35 -6.37 -19.10
N LEU A 123 7.88 -6.63 -17.89
CA LEU A 123 8.47 -7.92 -17.54
C LEU A 123 7.43 -9.03 -17.59
N HIS A 124 6.17 -8.72 -17.28
CA HIS A 124 5.04 -9.63 -17.47
C HIS A 124 5.02 -10.26 -18.88
N VAL A 125 5.22 -9.43 -19.92
CA VAL A 125 5.20 -9.90 -21.31
C VAL A 125 6.53 -10.55 -21.69
N LEU A 126 7.66 -10.05 -21.21
CA LEU A 126 8.96 -10.64 -21.53
C LEU A 126 9.14 -12.02 -20.89
N MET A 127 8.71 -12.20 -19.65
CA MET A 127 8.66 -13.50 -18.98
C MET A 127 7.71 -14.44 -19.70
N ALA A 128 6.48 -14.00 -20.01
CA ALA A 128 5.53 -14.80 -20.77
C ALA A 128 6.08 -15.23 -22.14
N TYR A 129 6.74 -14.32 -22.85
CA TYR A 129 7.32 -14.59 -24.16
C TYR A 129 8.48 -15.59 -24.08
N ALA A 130 9.37 -15.43 -23.11
CA ALA A 130 10.46 -16.37 -22.90
C ALA A 130 9.96 -17.75 -22.49
N LEU A 131 8.99 -17.84 -21.56
CA LEU A 131 8.42 -19.12 -21.12
C LEU A 131 7.69 -19.85 -22.25
N ALA A 132 7.02 -19.12 -23.14
CA ALA A 132 6.32 -19.70 -24.30
C ALA A 132 7.27 -20.22 -25.39
N GLU A 133 8.36 -19.50 -25.69
CA GLU A 133 9.24 -19.78 -26.84
C GLU A 133 10.61 -20.36 -26.45
N GLY A 134 10.88 -20.44 -25.16
CA GLY A 134 12.12 -20.92 -24.57
C GLY A 134 13.19 -19.84 -24.31
N PRO A 135 14.21 -20.17 -23.51
CA PRO A 135 15.20 -19.24 -22.97
C PRO A 135 16.21 -18.68 -24.00
N ARG A 136 16.11 -19.08 -25.27
CA ARG A 136 16.97 -18.58 -26.36
C ARG A 136 16.25 -17.57 -27.26
N ARG A 137 14.97 -17.31 -27.02
CA ARG A 137 14.17 -16.46 -27.92
C ARG A 137 14.38 -14.98 -27.68
N VAL A 138 14.34 -14.58 -26.41
CA VAL A 138 14.44 -13.18 -25.99
C VAL A 138 15.32 -13.11 -24.75
N ARG A 139 16.51 -12.55 -24.88
CA ARG A 139 17.49 -12.53 -23.79
C ARG A 139 16.93 -11.82 -22.56
N LEU A 140 16.33 -10.64 -22.71
CA LEU A 140 15.75 -9.89 -21.59
C LEU A 140 14.62 -10.64 -20.87
N GLY A 141 13.80 -11.42 -21.58
CA GLY A 141 12.79 -12.25 -20.95
C GLY A 141 13.40 -13.44 -20.20
N THR A 142 14.48 -14.00 -20.73
CA THR A 142 15.22 -15.08 -20.08
C THR A 142 15.89 -14.61 -18.79
N GLU A 143 16.52 -13.44 -18.84
CA GLU A 143 17.08 -12.75 -17.67
C GLU A 143 15.98 -12.43 -16.65
N ALA A 144 14.81 -11.94 -17.06
CA ALA A 144 13.69 -11.66 -16.16
C ALA A 144 13.18 -12.91 -15.42
N VAL A 145 13.07 -14.05 -16.12
CA VAL A 145 12.68 -15.33 -15.48
C VAL A 145 13.77 -15.82 -14.53
N ALA A 146 15.05 -15.68 -14.89
CA ALA A 146 16.17 -16.05 -14.03
C ALA A 146 16.22 -15.19 -12.75
N LEU A 147 15.98 -13.88 -12.88
CA LEU A 147 15.88 -12.93 -11.77
C LEU A 147 14.69 -13.26 -10.86
N ALA A 148 13.55 -13.65 -11.43
CA ALA A 148 12.39 -14.08 -10.63
C ALA A 148 12.70 -15.35 -9.83
N ALA A 149 13.42 -16.31 -10.43
CA ALA A 149 13.86 -17.51 -9.74
C ALA A 149 14.92 -17.25 -8.66
N GLU A 150 15.80 -16.25 -8.85
CA GLU A 150 16.80 -15.87 -7.84
C GLU A 150 16.15 -15.09 -6.69
N HIS A 151 15.23 -14.17 -6.99
CA HIS A 151 14.50 -13.38 -6.00
C HIS A 151 13.51 -14.23 -5.19
N GLN A 152 12.87 -15.23 -5.81
CA GLN A 152 12.03 -16.22 -5.15
C GLN A 152 12.44 -17.65 -5.55
N PRO A 153 13.40 -18.26 -4.83
CA PRO A 153 13.89 -19.61 -5.12
C PRO A 153 12.78 -20.68 -5.17
N GLY A 154 11.69 -20.48 -4.42
CA GLY A 154 10.54 -21.39 -4.38
C GLY A 154 9.76 -21.50 -5.69
N LEU A 155 9.96 -20.60 -6.66
CA LEU A 155 9.33 -20.70 -7.98
C LEU A 155 9.95 -21.80 -8.84
N ARG A 156 11.22 -22.12 -8.64
CA ARG A 156 11.96 -23.03 -9.51
C ARG A 156 11.52 -24.46 -9.26
N GLY A 157 11.06 -25.15 -10.30
CA GLY A 157 10.46 -26.47 -10.20
C GLY A 157 8.99 -26.48 -9.75
N THR A 158 8.38 -25.30 -9.52
CA THR A 158 6.94 -25.19 -9.21
C THR A 158 6.21 -24.36 -10.26
N ALA A 159 6.56 -23.08 -10.38
CA ALA A 159 6.01 -22.11 -11.33
C ALA A 159 6.92 -21.91 -12.55
N LEU A 160 8.23 -22.11 -12.37
CA LEU A 160 9.28 -21.95 -13.38
C LEU A 160 9.98 -23.29 -13.64
N PRO A 161 10.52 -23.54 -14.85
CA PRO A 161 11.24 -24.78 -15.13
C PRO A 161 12.44 -24.96 -14.21
N ALA A 162 12.64 -26.19 -13.71
CA ALA A 162 13.73 -26.50 -12.80
C ALA A 162 15.12 -26.33 -13.44
N ASP A 163 15.19 -26.38 -14.76
CA ASP A 163 16.39 -26.26 -15.59
C ASP A 163 16.51 -24.90 -16.29
N TRP A 164 15.69 -23.90 -15.92
CA TRP A 164 15.79 -22.57 -16.50
C TRP A 164 17.17 -21.93 -16.22
N PRO A 165 17.80 -21.22 -17.18
CA PRO A 165 19.12 -20.61 -16.95
C PRO A 165 19.17 -19.75 -15.68
N THR A 166 20.24 -19.90 -14.92
CA THR A 166 20.52 -19.11 -13.71
C THR A 166 21.09 -17.74 -14.05
N THR A 167 21.00 -16.79 -13.13
CA THR A 167 21.59 -15.45 -13.29
C THR A 167 23.11 -15.52 -13.46
N ALA A 168 23.78 -16.44 -12.73
CA ALA A 168 25.19 -16.74 -12.89
C ALA A 168 25.55 -17.22 -14.31
N GLU A 169 24.78 -18.14 -14.90
CA GLU A 169 25.00 -18.63 -16.27
C GLU A 169 24.77 -17.53 -17.33
N LEU A 170 23.90 -16.57 -17.02
CA LEU A 170 23.60 -15.42 -17.88
C LEU A 170 24.57 -14.24 -17.65
N GLY A 171 25.47 -14.33 -16.67
CA GLY A 171 26.43 -13.29 -16.34
C GLY A 171 25.81 -12.03 -15.76
N ILE A 172 24.70 -12.16 -15.02
CA ILE A 172 24.00 -11.07 -14.33
C ILE A 172 23.81 -11.42 -12.85
N THR A 173 23.48 -10.42 -12.03
CA THR A 173 23.06 -10.64 -10.64
C THR A 173 21.80 -9.83 -10.35
N LEU A 174 21.02 -10.27 -9.35
CA LEU A 174 19.83 -9.53 -8.89
C LEU A 174 20.17 -8.10 -8.46
N ALA A 175 21.28 -7.92 -7.75
CA ALA A 175 21.81 -6.63 -7.32
C ALA A 175 22.14 -5.69 -8.49
N GLN A 176 22.75 -6.22 -9.57
CA GLN A 176 23.06 -5.43 -10.76
C GLN A 176 21.84 -5.13 -11.62
N ALA A 177 20.82 -6.00 -11.57
CA ALA A 177 19.60 -5.85 -12.34
C ALA A 177 18.69 -4.77 -11.73
N MET A 178 18.63 -4.66 -10.40
CA MET A 178 17.82 -3.66 -9.73
C MET A 178 18.51 -2.29 -9.68
N THR A 179 17.71 -1.25 -9.54
CA THR A 179 18.22 0.10 -9.21
C THR A 179 18.35 0.22 -7.70
N GLU A 180 19.30 0.99 -7.16
CA GLU A 180 19.44 1.17 -5.69
C GLU A 180 18.13 1.60 -5.01
N GLU A 181 17.40 2.53 -5.62
CA GLU A 181 16.08 2.99 -5.15
C GLU A 181 15.01 1.89 -5.28
N GLY A 182 14.97 1.20 -6.43
CA GLY A 182 14.03 0.10 -6.65
C GLY A 182 14.28 -1.12 -5.76
N ALA A 183 15.54 -1.45 -5.50
CA ALA A 183 15.94 -2.54 -4.60
C ALA A 183 15.41 -2.27 -3.19
N LYS A 184 15.56 -1.04 -2.69
CA LYS A 184 14.94 -0.59 -1.43
C LYS A 184 13.41 -0.71 -1.46
N ASN A 185 12.77 -0.31 -2.57
CA ASN A 185 11.31 -0.39 -2.72
C ASN A 185 10.75 -1.82 -2.75
N VAL A 186 11.58 -2.84 -2.95
CA VAL A 186 11.18 -4.26 -2.92
C VAL A 186 11.79 -5.03 -1.75
N GLY A 187 12.42 -4.34 -0.80
CA GLY A 187 13.03 -4.96 0.38
C GLY A 187 14.32 -5.74 0.09
N PHE A 188 15.01 -5.42 -1.01
CA PHE A 188 16.29 -6.02 -1.39
C PHE A 188 17.44 -5.04 -1.10
N ASP A 189 18.30 -5.37 -0.14
CA ASP A 189 19.51 -4.58 0.17
C ASP A 189 20.68 -5.01 -0.73
N VAL A 190 21.10 -4.10 -1.62
CA VAL A 190 22.15 -4.30 -2.62
C VAL A 190 23.52 -4.54 -1.96
N ASP A 191 23.73 -4.02 -0.74
CA ASP A 191 25.01 -4.13 -0.03
C ASP A 191 25.15 -5.48 0.70
N GLN A 192 24.05 -6.11 1.12
CA GLN A 192 24.08 -7.45 1.75
C GLN A 192 24.35 -8.59 0.75
N ALA A 193 23.97 -8.45 -0.52
CA ALA A 193 24.11 -9.51 -1.52
C ALA A 193 25.57 -9.77 -1.95
N SER A 194 26.44 -8.75 -1.85
CA SER A 194 27.85 -8.86 -2.23
C SER A 194 28.72 -9.51 -1.14
N GLN A 195 28.22 -9.62 0.09
CA GLN A 195 28.96 -10.13 1.25
C GLN A 195 28.59 -11.58 1.65
N ARG A 196 27.44 -12.11 1.21
CA ARG A 196 26.95 -13.47 1.57
C ARG A 196 27.70 -14.66 0.97
N VAL A 197 28.81 -14.47 0.27
CA VAL A 197 29.61 -15.58 -0.30
C VAL A 197 30.67 -16.10 0.69
N GLN A 198 30.94 -15.39 1.78
CA GLN A 198 31.90 -15.83 2.78
C GLN A 198 31.25 -15.81 4.17
N GLU A 199 31.20 -16.99 4.80
CA GLU A 199 30.92 -17.21 6.23
C GLU A 199 29.44 -17.30 6.66
N ALA A 200 28.83 -18.47 6.45
CA ALA A 200 27.59 -18.86 7.13
C ALA A 200 27.91 -19.65 8.41
N GLY A 201 27.81 -18.99 9.56
CA GLY A 201 27.52 -19.57 10.88
C GLY A 201 26.13 -19.13 11.36
N PRO A 202 25.53 -19.78 12.37
CA PRO A 202 24.17 -19.48 12.80
C PRO A 202 24.16 -18.25 13.73
N GLU A 203 23.93 -17.05 13.19
CA GLU A 203 23.60 -15.87 14.00
C GLU A 203 22.08 -15.80 14.23
N GLN A 204 21.71 -15.49 15.48
CA GLN A 204 20.33 -15.20 15.87
C GLN A 204 19.84 -13.99 15.09
N GLN A 205 18.81 -14.17 14.25
CA GLN A 205 18.14 -13.03 13.61
C GLN A 205 17.60 -12.10 14.69
N ALA A 206 17.89 -10.80 14.54
CA ALA A 206 17.31 -9.74 15.37
C ALA A 206 15.78 -9.87 15.39
N PRO A 207 15.13 -9.66 16.55
CA PRO A 207 13.70 -9.88 16.68
C PRO A 207 12.92 -8.88 15.81
N ARG A 208 11.87 -9.38 15.16
CA ARG A 208 11.02 -8.62 14.25
C ARG A 208 9.59 -8.64 14.72
N PHE A 209 8.98 -7.47 14.78
CA PHE A 209 7.63 -7.29 15.29
C PHE A 209 6.75 -6.62 14.26
N ALA A 210 5.45 -6.85 14.36
CA ALA A 210 4.48 -6.22 13.49
C ALA A 210 3.33 -5.56 14.25
N ALA A 211 2.81 -4.49 13.67
CA ALA A 211 1.54 -3.90 14.06
C ALA A 211 0.58 -3.89 12.87
N ILE A 212 -0.69 -4.14 13.13
CA ILE A 212 -1.77 -4.01 12.16
C ILE A 212 -2.83 -3.08 12.72
N ASP A 213 -3.13 -2.02 11.99
CA ASP A 213 -4.26 -1.13 12.27
C ASP A 213 -5.40 -1.46 11.31
N CYS A 214 -6.56 -1.87 11.84
CA CYS A 214 -7.76 -2.12 11.08
C CYS A 214 -8.82 -1.04 11.38
N GLY A 215 -8.75 0.02 10.57
CA GLY A 215 -9.67 1.14 10.64
C GLY A 215 -10.92 0.97 9.77
N THR A 216 -11.75 2.02 9.77
CA THR A 216 -13.01 2.07 9.00
C THR A 216 -12.79 2.02 7.49
N ASN A 217 -11.75 2.68 6.96
CA ASN A 217 -11.51 2.77 5.51
C ASN A 217 -10.39 1.83 5.03
N SER A 218 -9.35 1.65 5.83
CA SER A 218 -8.12 0.96 5.46
C SER A 218 -7.64 -0.01 6.53
N ILE A 219 -6.89 -1.02 6.12
CA ILE A 219 -6.09 -1.88 6.99
C ILE A 219 -4.60 -1.66 6.67
N ARG A 220 -3.79 -1.40 7.68
CA ARG A 220 -2.38 -1.03 7.52
C ARG A 220 -1.49 -2.01 8.27
N LEU A 221 -0.31 -2.28 7.73
CA LEU A 221 0.70 -3.18 8.32
C LEU A 221 2.01 -2.41 8.45
N LEU A 222 2.64 -2.52 9.61
CA LEU A 222 3.99 -2.07 9.86
C LEU A 222 4.81 -3.24 10.40
N ILE A 223 5.97 -3.51 9.80
CA ILE A 223 6.95 -4.50 10.28
C ILE A 223 8.25 -3.76 10.55
N ALA A 224 8.84 -3.98 11.73
CA ALA A 224 10.14 -3.45 12.09
C ALA A 224 11.04 -4.51 12.70
N GLU A 225 12.35 -4.34 12.48
CA GLU A 225 13.42 -5.06 13.16
C GLU A 225 13.95 -4.21 14.31
N VAL A 226 14.21 -4.84 15.46
CA VAL A 226 14.89 -4.19 16.59
C VAL A 226 16.36 -4.58 16.53
N GLY A 227 17.22 -3.63 16.15
CA GLY A 227 18.66 -3.83 16.12
C GLY A 227 19.25 -4.05 17.52
N ASP A 228 20.47 -4.58 17.59
CA ASP A 228 21.18 -4.84 18.85
C ASP A 228 21.41 -3.58 19.70
N ASP A 229 21.39 -2.41 19.08
CA ASP A 229 21.50 -1.10 19.71
C ASP A 229 20.14 -0.52 20.17
N GLY A 230 19.05 -1.27 19.98
CA GLY A 230 17.68 -0.86 20.28
C GLY A 230 17.07 0.09 19.25
N ASN A 231 17.74 0.33 18.12
CA ASN A 231 17.16 1.12 17.03
C ASN A 231 16.13 0.30 16.24
N LEU A 232 15.07 0.98 15.82
CA LEU A 232 14.02 0.38 15.01
C LEU A 232 14.32 0.62 13.54
N VAL A 233 14.37 -0.46 12.77
CA VAL A 233 14.47 -0.41 11.31
C VAL A 233 13.12 -0.79 10.74
N GLU A 234 12.43 0.16 10.11
CA GLU A 234 11.20 -0.12 9.36
C GLU A 234 11.54 -1.00 8.15
N LEU A 235 11.03 -2.23 8.15
CA LEU A 235 11.21 -3.19 7.05
C LEU A 235 10.11 -3.08 6.01
N ASN A 236 8.90 -2.76 6.46
CA ASN A 236 7.73 -2.74 5.60
C ASN A 236 6.61 -1.90 6.19
N ARG A 237 6.02 -1.01 5.37
CA ARG A 237 4.77 -0.31 5.68
C ARG A 237 3.81 -0.43 4.50
N ASP A 238 2.65 -1.02 4.76
CA ASP A 238 1.59 -1.19 3.76
C ASP A 238 0.28 -0.56 4.19
N ASN A 239 -0.56 -0.31 3.18
CA ASN A 239 -1.91 0.17 3.36
C ASN A 239 -2.81 -0.42 2.26
N ILE A 240 -3.87 -1.12 2.66
CA ILE A 240 -4.89 -1.66 1.76
C ILE A 240 -6.23 -1.04 2.12
N ILE A 241 -6.92 -0.48 1.12
CA ILE A 241 -8.28 0.05 1.29
C ILE A 241 -9.28 -1.12 1.31
N VAL A 242 -9.89 -1.36 2.47
CA VAL A 242 -10.86 -2.46 2.68
C VAL A 242 -12.28 -1.95 2.94
N ARG A 243 -12.45 -0.67 3.28
CA ARG A 243 -13.77 -0.07 3.60
C ARG A 243 -14.59 -0.93 4.55
N LEU A 244 -13.97 -1.37 5.64
CA LEU A 244 -14.62 -2.25 6.63
C LEU A 244 -15.88 -1.59 7.22
N GLY A 245 -15.82 -0.27 7.44
CA GLY A 245 -16.92 0.49 8.01
C GLY A 245 -17.99 0.95 7.03
N GLN A 246 -17.93 0.53 5.76
CA GLN A 246 -18.94 0.86 4.77
C GLN A 246 -20.33 0.47 5.28
N GLY A 247 -21.26 1.43 5.38
CA GLY A 247 -22.63 1.20 5.81
C GLY A 247 -22.81 0.86 7.29
N VAL A 248 -21.74 0.83 8.09
CA VAL A 248 -21.81 0.47 9.52
C VAL A 248 -22.54 1.54 10.33
N ASP A 249 -22.36 2.83 10.03
CA ASP A 249 -23.05 3.92 10.75
C ASP A 249 -24.57 3.78 10.68
N ALA A 250 -25.09 3.39 9.51
CA ALA A 250 -26.51 3.23 9.27
C ALA A 250 -27.08 1.88 9.75
N THR A 251 -26.29 0.81 9.67
CA THR A 251 -26.79 -0.56 9.89
C THR A 251 -26.36 -1.19 11.22
N GLY A 252 -25.32 -0.66 11.86
CA GLY A 252 -24.68 -1.26 13.02
C GLY A 252 -23.99 -2.60 12.73
N ARG A 253 -23.72 -2.92 11.46
CA ARG A 253 -23.24 -4.25 11.04
C ARG A 253 -22.25 -4.19 9.88
N PHE A 254 -21.27 -5.07 9.87
CA PHE A 254 -20.39 -5.28 8.73
C PHE A 254 -21.12 -5.95 7.56
N HIS A 255 -20.85 -5.47 6.36
CA HIS A 255 -21.20 -6.16 5.12
C HIS A 255 -20.28 -7.36 4.87
N GLU A 256 -20.83 -8.44 4.33
CA GLU A 256 -20.07 -9.66 3.99
C GLU A 256 -18.91 -9.37 3.03
N GLU A 257 -19.14 -8.54 2.01
CA GLU A 257 -18.09 -8.13 1.06
C GLU A 257 -16.95 -7.36 1.74
N ALA A 258 -17.25 -6.60 2.81
CA ALA A 258 -16.23 -5.87 3.57
C ALA A 258 -15.35 -6.84 4.37
N LEU A 259 -15.95 -7.87 4.97
CA LEU A 259 -15.23 -8.95 5.64
C LEU A 259 -14.36 -9.74 4.67
N GLN A 260 -14.84 -10.03 3.45
CA GLN A 260 -14.05 -10.70 2.40
C GLN A 260 -12.84 -9.88 1.95
N ARG A 261 -12.96 -8.55 1.87
CA ARG A 261 -11.83 -7.66 1.59
C ARG A 261 -10.80 -7.67 2.73
N VAL A 262 -11.26 -7.65 3.98
CA VAL A 262 -10.38 -7.79 5.16
C VAL A 262 -9.68 -9.14 5.15
N ASP A 263 -10.40 -10.22 4.86
CA ASP A 263 -9.85 -11.57 4.77
C ASP A 263 -8.72 -11.65 3.74
N SER A 264 -8.97 -11.13 2.54
CA SER A 264 -7.98 -11.10 1.46
C SER A 264 -6.76 -10.24 1.83
N ALA A 265 -6.96 -9.10 2.50
CA ALA A 265 -5.88 -8.23 2.94
C ALA A 265 -5.03 -8.87 4.05
N LEU A 266 -5.67 -9.56 5.00
CA LEU A 266 -4.97 -10.25 6.08
C LEU A 266 -4.19 -11.47 5.59
N ASP A 267 -4.63 -12.17 4.54
CA ASP A 267 -3.84 -13.21 3.90
C ASP A 267 -2.51 -12.63 3.36
N VAL A 268 -2.59 -11.50 2.64
CA VAL A 268 -1.40 -10.78 2.15
C VAL A 268 -0.47 -10.38 3.30
N TYR A 269 -1.02 -9.81 4.37
CA TYR A 269 -0.24 -9.38 5.53
C TYR A 269 0.35 -10.56 6.32
N ALA A 270 -0.36 -11.66 6.48
CA ALA A 270 0.13 -12.88 7.11
C ALA A 270 1.33 -13.46 6.35
N GLN A 271 1.21 -13.63 5.02
CA GLN A 271 2.32 -14.11 4.19
C GLN A 271 3.53 -13.18 4.26
N ARG A 272 3.30 -11.87 4.31
CA ARG A 272 4.36 -10.87 4.43
C ARG A 272 5.07 -10.94 5.78
N MET A 273 4.33 -10.98 6.89
CA MET A 273 4.89 -11.16 8.23
C MET A 273 5.69 -12.46 8.34
N LEU A 274 5.18 -13.56 7.78
CA LEU A 274 5.90 -14.84 7.70
C LEU A 274 7.20 -14.72 6.90
N SER A 275 7.19 -14.05 5.74
CA SER A 275 8.39 -13.86 4.92
C SER A 275 9.48 -13.01 5.62
N TYR A 276 9.05 -12.06 6.45
CA TYR A 276 9.97 -11.27 7.27
C TYR A 276 10.36 -11.98 8.57
N GLY A 277 9.79 -13.14 8.92
CA GLY A 277 10.11 -13.82 10.17
C GLY A 277 9.66 -13.05 11.41
N VAL A 278 8.51 -12.36 11.33
CA VAL A 278 7.90 -11.67 12.48
C VAL A 278 7.60 -12.67 13.59
N THR A 279 8.02 -12.36 14.81
CA THR A 279 7.88 -13.24 15.98
C THR A 279 6.66 -12.93 16.84
N ASP A 280 6.18 -11.68 16.81
CA ASP A 280 4.95 -11.27 17.50
C ASP A 280 4.26 -10.12 16.74
N VAL A 281 2.93 -10.06 16.87
CA VAL A 281 2.08 -9.07 16.20
C VAL A 281 1.00 -8.55 17.14
N MET A 282 0.76 -7.24 17.07
CA MET A 282 -0.43 -6.60 17.66
C MET A 282 -1.35 -6.13 16.54
N MET A 283 -2.63 -6.50 16.58
CA MET A 283 -3.64 -5.99 15.64
C MET A 283 -4.73 -5.23 16.38
N GLY A 284 -4.82 -3.93 16.15
CA GLY A 284 -5.90 -3.09 16.65
C GLY A 284 -7.06 -3.01 15.67
N ALA A 285 -8.29 -3.07 16.18
CA ALA A 285 -9.51 -2.84 15.42
C ALA A 285 -10.28 -1.66 16.03
N THR A 286 -10.58 -0.64 15.23
CA THR A 286 -11.02 0.67 15.75
C THR A 286 -12.52 0.92 15.57
N SER A 287 -12.91 2.16 15.22
CA SER A 287 -14.30 2.65 15.24
C SER A 287 -15.31 1.72 14.58
N ALA A 288 -15.02 1.19 13.38
CA ALA A 288 -15.97 0.32 12.68
C ALA A 288 -16.29 -0.98 13.44
N THR A 289 -15.30 -1.54 14.15
CA THR A 289 -15.45 -2.78 14.94
C THR A 289 -16.11 -2.53 16.29
N ARG A 290 -15.97 -1.32 16.85
CA ARG A 290 -16.73 -0.89 18.03
C ARG A 290 -18.23 -0.81 17.73
N ASP A 291 -18.59 -0.33 16.54
CA ASP A 291 -19.97 -0.06 16.13
C ASP A 291 -20.71 -1.31 15.60
N ALA A 292 -19.99 -2.35 15.17
CA ALA A 292 -20.56 -3.52 14.51
C ALA A 292 -21.00 -4.63 15.48
N GLU A 293 -22.28 -5.04 15.40
CA GLU A 293 -22.85 -6.14 16.19
C GLU A 293 -22.31 -7.52 15.78
N ASN A 294 -21.99 -7.73 14.50
CA ASN A 294 -21.50 -9.00 13.94
C ASN A 294 -19.97 -9.11 13.91
N ARG A 295 -19.29 -8.47 14.86
CA ARG A 295 -17.82 -8.47 14.96
C ARG A 295 -17.18 -9.84 15.21
N GLU A 296 -17.94 -10.85 15.63
CA GLU A 296 -17.38 -12.21 15.85
C GLU A 296 -16.82 -12.81 14.55
N GLY A 297 -17.53 -12.66 13.43
CA GLY A 297 -17.04 -13.14 12.13
C GLY A 297 -15.74 -12.46 11.70
N PHE A 298 -15.56 -11.18 12.07
CA PHE A 298 -14.29 -10.48 11.90
C PHE A 298 -13.17 -11.10 12.76
N PHE A 299 -13.42 -11.41 14.04
CA PHE A 299 -12.43 -12.05 14.90
C PHE A 299 -12.05 -13.47 14.47
N GLU A 300 -12.97 -14.24 13.89
CA GLU A 300 -12.65 -15.54 13.28
C GLU A 300 -11.65 -15.39 12.13
N ILE A 301 -11.87 -14.41 11.25
CA ILE A 301 -10.94 -14.09 10.14
C ILE A 301 -9.57 -13.68 10.69
N THR A 302 -9.51 -12.76 11.66
CA THR A 302 -8.23 -12.27 12.19
C THR A 302 -7.46 -13.39 12.90
N ARG A 303 -8.12 -14.19 13.74
CA ARG A 303 -7.51 -15.32 14.42
C ARG A 303 -6.92 -16.33 13.43
N ARG A 304 -7.64 -16.66 12.35
CA ARG A 304 -7.18 -17.61 11.32
C ARG A 304 -5.87 -17.16 10.66
N HIS A 305 -5.71 -15.86 10.40
CA HIS A 305 -4.52 -15.32 9.75
C HIS A 305 -3.38 -15.07 10.72
N LEU A 306 -3.65 -14.39 11.84
CA LEU A 306 -2.60 -13.98 12.78
C LEU A 306 -2.02 -15.15 13.57
N SER A 307 -2.81 -16.20 13.85
CA SER A 307 -2.29 -17.40 14.52
C SER A 307 -1.25 -18.18 13.69
N GLN A 308 -1.13 -17.89 12.39
CA GLN A 308 -0.04 -18.43 11.55
C GLN A 308 1.30 -17.76 11.87
N VAL A 309 1.28 -16.49 12.32
CA VAL A 309 2.46 -15.69 12.65
C VAL A 309 2.84 -15.87 14.12
N ALA A 310 1.89 -15.64 15.02
CA ALA A 310 2.11 -15.73 16.47
C ALA A 310 0.99 -16.55 17.11
N PRO A 311 1.31 -17.66 17.80
CA PRO A 311 0.29 -18.51 18.44
C PRO A 311 -0.62 -17.71 19.38
N GLY A 312 -1.94 -17.78 19.13
CA GLY A 312 -2.94 -17.08 19.94
C GLY A 312 -3.18 -15.62 19.54
N ALA A 313 -2.47 -15.09 18.55
CA ALA A 313 -2.70 -13.73 18.07
C ALA A 313 -4.10 -13.60 17.42
N CYS A 314 -4.75 -12.49 17.75
CA CYS A 314 -6.09 -12.11 17.30
C CYS A 314 -6.17 -10.58 17.35
N ALA A 315 -7.07 -9.98 16.57
CA ALA A 315 -7.35 -8.57 16.70
C ALA A 315 -7.97 -8.25 18.07
N GLU A 316 -7.65 -7.06 18.59
CA GLU A 316 -8.21 -6.49 19.80
C GLU A 316 -9.04 -5.25 19.45
N VAL A 317 -10.22 -5.08 20.08
CA VAL A 317 -10.96 -3.82 19.95
C VAL A 317 -10.23 -2.77 20.76
N ILE A 318 -9.72 -1.75 20.07
CA ILE A 318 -9.11 -0.60 20.71
C ILE A 318 -10.22 0.37 21.10
N THR A 319 -10.26 0.83 22.35
CA THR A 319 -11.20 1.88 22.77
C THR A 319 -10.82 3.22 22.14
N GLY A 320 -11.75 4.17 22.07
CA GLY A 320 -11.44 5.49 21.50
C GLY A 320 -10.32 6.20 22.26
N GLU A 321 -10.31 6.12 23.60
CA GLU A 321 -9.25 6.69 24.43
C GLU A 321 -7.90 6.02 24.20
N ARG A 322 -7.90 4.69 24.03
CA ARG A 322 -6.67 3.93 23.79
C ARG A 322 -6.09 4.19 22.40
N GLU A 323 -6.95 4.30 21.39
CA GLU A 323 -6.57 4.68 20.03
C GLU A 323 -5.91 6.06 20.05
N ALA A 324 -6.51 7.00 20.79
CA ALA A 324 -5.98 8.34 20.97
C ALA A 324 -4.59 8.33 21.65
N GLU A 325 -4.41 7.59 22.75
CA GLU A 325 -3.11 7.43 23.42
C GLU A 325 -2.03 6.87 22.49
N LEU A 326 -2.36 5.82 21.74
CA LEU A 326 -1.45 5.19 20.77
C LEU A 326 -1.08 6.15 19.63
N SER A 327 -2.06 6.88 19.09
CA SER A 327 -1.82 7.90 18.06
C SER A 327 -0.95 9.03 18.58
N PHE A 328 -1.15 9.48 19.83
CA PHE A 328 -0.30 10.49 20.44
C PHE A 328 1.14 9.99 20.61
N ALA A 329 1.31 8.77 21.14
CA ALA A 329 2.62 8.16 21.29
C ALA A 329 3.35 8.04 19.95
N GLY A 330 2.68 7.53 18.90
CA GLY A 330 3.26 7.39 17.56
C GLY A 330 3.56 8.72 16.85
N ALA A 331 2.65 9.69 16.94
CA ALA A 331 2.78 10.98 16.26
C ALA A 331 3.89 11.88 16.83
N THR A 332 4.27 11.66 18.08
CA THR A 332 5.24 12.50 18.80
C THR A 332 6.66 11.93 18.79
N ILE A 333 6.88 10.69 18.31
CA ILE A 333 8.20 10.00 18.32
C ILE A 333 9.30 10.85 17.66
N ASP A 334 8.98 11.47 16.52
CA ASP A 334 9.96 12.21 15.70
C ASP A 334 9.78 13.73 15.80
N LEU A 335 8.93 14.22 16.72
CA LEU A 335 8.85 15.65 16.96
C LEU A 335 10.19 16.16 17.48
N ALA A 336 10.64 17.29 16.94
CA ALA A 336 11.81 17.97 17.44
C ALA A 336 11.60 18.29 18.92
N ALA A 337 12.50 17.76 19.76
CA ALA A 337 12.42 17.94 21.20
C ALA A 337 12.43 19.43 21.57
N PRO A 338 11.46 19.91 22.35
CA PRO A 338 11.45 21.29 22.80
C PRO A 338 12.61 21.56 23.76
N ASP A 339 13.09 22.81 23.77
CA ASP A 339 14.10 23.26 24.74
C ASP A 339 13.56 23.19 26.19
N GLU A 340 12.24 23.32 26.35
CA GLU A 340 11.51 23.21 27.62
C GLU A 340 10.35 22.19 27.54
N GLU A 341 9.16 22.56 28.02
CA GLU A 341 7.92 21.80 27.94
C GLU A 341 7.07 22.36 26.79
N GLU A 342 6.51 21.48 25.94
CA GLU A 342 5.56 21.87 24.89
C GLU A 342 4.27 21.05 25.02
N ARG A 343 3.13 21.72 25.00
CA ARG A 343 1.81 21.07 24.93
C ARG A 343 1.44 20.82 23.47
N VAL A 344 1.27 19.55 23.12
CA VAL A 344 0.95 19.12 21.77
C VAL A 344 -0.48 18.62 21.72
N CYS A 345 -1.27 19.12 20.76
CA CYS A 345 -2.54 18.54 20.39
C CYS A 345 -2.37 17.64 19.15
N VAL A 346 -2.52 16.33 19.32
CA VAL A 346 -2.57 15.37 18.21
C VAL A 346 -4.03 15.17 17.79
N ILE A 347 -4.29 15.25 16.49
CA ILE A 347 -5.58 15.04 15.85
C ILE A 347 -5.46 13.89 14.87
N ASP A 348 -6.07 12.76 15.18
CA ASP A 348 -6.16 11.60 14.30
C ASP A 348 -7.50 11.61 13.58
N LEU A 349 -7.51 11.86 12.27
CA LEU A 349 -8.74 11.91 11.48
C LEU A 349 -8.90 10.61 10.69
N GLY A 350 -9.53 9.64 11.34
CA GLY A 350 -9.91 8.35 10.79
C GLY A 350 -11.18 8.37 9.91
N GLY A 351 -11.62 7.18 9.51
CA GLY A 351 -12.84 7.03 8.70
C GLY A 351 -14.13 7.11 9.52
N GLY A 352 -14.14 6.54 10.72
CA GLY A 352 -15.31 6.48 11.60
C GLY A 352 -15.29 7.49 12.75
N SER A 353 -14.11 7.77 13.30
CA SER A 353 -13.92 8.70 14.42
C SER A 353 -12.81 9.71 14.11
N THR A 354 -12.66 10.68 15.02
CA THR A 354 -11.54 11.60 15.08
C THR A 354 -11.13 11.76 16.54
N GLU A 355 -9.89 11.43 16.84
CA GLU A 355 -9.32 11.52 18.17
C GLU A 355 -8.62 12.87 18.35
N PHE A 356 -8.88 13.52 19.49
CA PHE A 356 -8.19 14.72 19.93
C PHE A 356 -7.47 14.42 21.22
N VAL A 357 -6.16 14.61 21.23
CA VAL A 357 -5.30 14.33 22.38
C VAL A 357 -4.44 15.52 22.67
N VAL A 358 -4.56 16.07 23.87
CA VAL A 358 -3.58 17.02 24.38
C VAL A 358 -2.67 16.29 25.34
N GLY A 359 -1.38 16.44 25.13
CA GLY A 359 -0.36 15.90 26.00
C GLY A 359 0.87 16.79 26.05
N THR A 360 1.73 16.49 27.00
CA THR A 360 2.92 17.26 27.30
C THR A 360 4.14 16.50 26.79
N VAL A 361 5.00 17.15 25.99
CA VAL A 361 6.28 16.62 25.52
C VAL A 361 7.42 17.37 26.21
N ARG A 362 8.35 16.64 26.85
CA ARG A 362 9.44 17.23 27.65
C ARG A 362 10.85 16.81 27.23
N GLY A 363 11.75 17.79 27.20
CA GLY A 363 13.20 17.63 27.27
C GLY A 363 13.90 17.17 25.99
N PRO A 364 15.22 17.42 25.84
CA PRO A 364 15.99 17.06 24.64
C PRO A 364 16.16 15.54 24.49
N GLY A 365 15.78 14.96 23.34
CA GLY A 365 15.97 13.54 22.99
C GLY A 365 14.67 12.80 22.65
N ARG A 366 14.59 11.48 22.93
CA ARG A 366 13.32 10.73 22.99
C ARG A 366 12.55 11.20 24.24
N GLY A 367 12.06 12.43 24.21
CA GLY A 367 11.43 13.10 25.34
C GLY A 367 10.32 12.26 25.97
N GLU A 368 10.06 12.49 27.25
CA GLU A 368 8.92 11.89 27.92
C GLU A 368 7.65 12.59 27.42
N ALA A 369 6.76 11.81 26.80
CA ALA A 369 5.48 12.28 26.28
C ALA A 369 4.37 11.72 27.17
N THR A 370 3.58 12.58 27.79
CA THR A 370 2.47 12.18 28.67
C THR A 370 1.15 12.72 28.15
N VAL A 371 0.12 11.89 28.08
CA VAL A 371 -1.23 12.32 27.70
C VAL A 371 -1.89 13.02 28.90
N ASP A 372 -2.36 14.25 28.69
CA ASP A 372 -3.09 15.02 29.71
C ASP A 372 -4.59 14.72 29.61
N ALA A 373 -5.14 14.74 28.39
CA ALA A 373 -6.53 14.47 28.10
C ALA A 373 -6.70 13.95 26.67
N ALA A 374 -7.63 13.01 26.49
CA ALA A 374 -7.96 12.45 25.19
C ALA A 374 -9.48 12.31 25.04
N TYR A 375 -9.97 12.48 23.81
CA TYR A 375 -11.36 12.20 23.45
C TYR A 375 -11.49 11.73 22.01
N SER A 376 -12.23 10.63 21.80
CA SER A 376 -12.58 10.11 20.47
C SER A 376 -14.00 10.56 20.12
N ALA A 377 -14.12 11.41 19.11
CA ALA A 377 -15.39 11.91 18.61
C ALA A 377 -15.82 11.13 17.36
N ASN A 378 -17.09 10.76 17.26
CA ASN A 378 -17.64 10.03 16.11
C ASN A 378 -17.83 10.93 14.88
N MET A 379 -16.75 11.49 14.31
CA MET A 379 -16.77 12.40 13.16
C MET A 379 -15.74 12.08 12.06
N GLY A 380 -15.52 10.82 11.72
CA GLY A 380 -14.58 10.46 10.64
C GLY A 380 -15.07 10.76 9.21
N CYS A 381 -14.15 10.70 8.25
CA CYS A 381 -14.42 11.07 6.85
C CYS A 381 -15.44 10.17 6.14
N VAL A 382 -15.44 8.86 6.42
CA VAL A 382 -16.42 7.90 5.89
C VAL A 382 -17.78 8.16 6.53
N ARG A 383 -17.84 8.29 7.86
CA ARG A 383 -19.09 8.51 8.60
C ARG A 383 -19.83 9.75 8.12
N LEU A 384 -19.14 10.88 8.02
CA LEU A 384 -19.74 12.13 7.57
C LEU A 384 -20.20 12.05 6.11
N THR A 385 -19.41 11.40 5.26
CA THR A 385 -19.76 11.24 3.85
C THR A 385 -21.03 10.39 3.71
N GLU A 386 -21.10 9.24 4.36
CA GLU A 386 -22.27 8.35 4.28
C GLU A 386 -23.53 8.97 4.89
N ARG A 387 -23.38 9.72 6.00
CA ARG A 387 -24.50 10.25 6.76
C ARG A 387 -25.10 11.54 6.19
N TYR A 388 -24.28 12.39 5.56
CA TYR A 388 -24.69 13.73 5.17
C TYR A 388 -24.37 14.09 3.71
N LEU A 389 -23.26 13.60 3.15
CA LEU A 389 -22.75 14.06 1.85
C LEU A 389 -23.13 13.09 0.72
N HIS A 390 -24.43 12.98 0.44
CA HIS A 390 -24.94 12.02 -0.53
C HIS A 390 -24.66 12.43 -1.99
N THR A 391 -24.44 13.73 -2.25
CA THR A 391 -24.00 14.23 -3.56
C THR A 391 -22.50 14.57 -3.59
N GLN A 392 -21.89 14.48 -4.78
CA GLN A 392 -20.46 14.74 -4.99
C GLN A 392 -20.26 15.61 -6.26
N PRO A 393 -19.97 16.93 -6.13
CA PRO A 393 -19.78 17.66 -4.87
C PRO A 393 -21.08 17.80 -4.05
N PRO A 394 -20.98 17.91 -2.71
CA PRO A 394 -22.14 18.03 -1.83
C PRO A 394 -22.94 19.31 -2.07
N GLN A 395 -24.26 19.25 -1.86
CA GLN A 395 -25.12 20.42 -1.90
C GLN A 395 -24.94 21.30 -0.66
N PRO A 396 -25.23 22.62 -0.74
CA PRO A 396 -25.10 23.51 0.41
C PRO A 396 -25.87 23.06 1.67
N ALA A 397 -27.03 22.43 1.50
CA ALA A 397 -27.81 21.90 2.63
C ALA A 397 -27.10 20.71 3.31
N GLU A 398 -26.53 19.79 2.53
CA GLU A 398 -25.76 18.65 3.01
C GLU A 398 -24.52 19.11 3.80
N ILE A 399 -23.80 20.11 3.26
CA ILE A 399 -22.66 20.73 3.93
C ILE A 399 -23.09 21.35 5.26
N SER A 400 -24.15 22.15 5.26
CA SER A 400 -24.64 22.82 6.46
C SER A 400 -25.06 21.85 7.57
N GLU A 401 -25.67 20.72 7.23
CA GLU A 401 -26.05 19.68 8.20
C GLU A 401 -24.82 18.96 8.79
N ALA A 402 -23.86 18.62 7.94
CA ALA A 402 -22.59 18.02 8.37
C ALA A 402 -21.78 18.98 9.27
N GLU A 403 -21.68 20.25 8.89
CA GLU A 403 -21.01 21.30 9.68
C GLU A 403 -21.68 21.50 11.05
N ALA A 404 -23.01 21.50 11.12
CA ALA A 404 -23.74 21.58 12.38
C ALA A 404 -23.45 20.38 13.28
N TYR A 405 -23.36 19.17 12.70
CA TYR A 405 -23.01 17.96 13.43
C TYR A 405 -21.57 18.00 13.97
N VAL A 406 -20.60 18.36 13.13
CA VAL A 406 -19.19 18.50 13.52
C VAL A 406 -19.01 19.59 14.57
N THR A 407 -19.70 20.73 14.43
CA THR A 407 -19.64 21.83 15.41
C THR A 407 -20.12 21.38 16.79
N ARG A 408 -21.19 20.57 16.86
CA ARG A 408 -21.67 20.01 18.12
C ARG A 408 -20.63 19.07 18.75
N LEU A 409 -20.03 18.18 17.95
CA LEU A 409 -19.02 17.25 18.45
C LEU A 409 -17.74 17.96 18.87
N LEU A 410 -17.33 19.03 18.17
CA LEU A 410 -16.18 19.83 18.58
C LEU A 410 -16.40 20.48 19.95
N ARG A 411 -17.63 20.91 20.28
CA ARG A 411 -17.95 21.38 21.63
C ARG A 411 -17.85 20.27 22.69
N GLU A 412 -18.18 19.03 22.33
CA GLU A 412 -18.00 17.87 23.21
C GLU A 412 -16.52 17.56 23.43
N VAL A 413 -15.69 17.68 22.37
CA VAL A 413 -14.23 17.60 22.47
C VAL A 413 -13.70 18.66 23.44
N GLU A 414 -14.06 19.93 23.27
CA GLU A 414 -13.59 21.03 24.12
C GLU A 414 -14.04 20.92 25.58
N ALA A 415 -15.15 20.22 25.85
CA ALA A 415 -15.58 19.95 27.21
C ALA A 415 -14.71 18.89 27.91
N LYS A 416 -13.94 18.10 27.16
CA LYS A 416 -13.10 17.00 27.67
C LYS A 416 -11.61 17.22 27.48
N VAL A 417 -11.21 18.00 26.47
CA VAL A 417 -9.83 18.24 26.06
C VAL A 417 -9.63 19.75 25.93
N ASP A 418 -8.68 20.30 26.68
CA ASP A 418 -8.36 21.73 26.65
C ASP A 418 -7.50 22.09 25.43
N LEU A 419 -8.18 22.25 24.28
CA LEU A 419 -7.52 22.62 23.02
C LEU A 419 -6.81 23.99 23.09
N ALA A 420 -7.25 24.89 23.99
CA ALA A 420 -6.66 26.20 24.16
C ALA A 420 -5.29 26.15 24.87
N SER A 421 -4.97 25.04 25.53
CA SER A 421 -3.66 24.82 26.16
C SER A 421 -2.58 24.35 25.18
N ALA A 422 -2.91 24.01 23.94
CA ALA A 422 -1.96 23.47 22.98
C ALA A 422 -1.05 24.57 22.40
N ASP A 423 0.26 24.35 22.47
CA ASP A 423 1.28 25.18 21.82
C ASP A 423 1.46 24.76 20.34
N ARG A 424 1.25 23.47 20.06
CA ARG A 424 1.41 22.86 18.73
C ARG A 424 0.26 21.94 18.38
N VAL A 425 -0.15 21.94 17.12
CA VAL A 425 -1.09 20.96 16.57
C VAL A 425 -0.38 20.00 15.61
N VAL A 426 -0.65 18.72 15.77
CA VAL A 426 -0.14 17.64 14.92
C VAL A 426 -1.32 16.88 14.32
N GLY A 427 -1.42 16.83 13.00
CA GLY A 427 -2.42 16.03 12.28
C GLY A 427 -1.84 14.70 11.81
N VAL A 428 -2.59 13.61 11.96
CA VAL A 428 -2.21 12.28 11.47
C VAL A 428 -3.30 11.61 10.64
N ALA A 429 -2.99 10.44 10.09
CA ALA A 429 -3.84 9.64 9.22
C ALA A 429 -4.10 10.24 7.82
N GLY A 430 -4.79 9.44 7.01
CA GLY A 430 -4.81 9.58 5.56
C GLY A 430 -5.39 10.90 5.02
N THR A 431 -6.36 11.49 5.70
CA THR A 431 -6.92 12.79 5.31
C THR A 431 -5.86 13.88 5.48
N MET A 432 -5.17 13.90 6.62
CA MET A 432 -4.16 14.90 6.94
C MET A 432 -2.96 14.82 6.00
N THR A 433 -2.45 13.61 5.74
CA THR A 433 -1.30 13.41 4.85
C THR A 433 -1.64 13.76 3.40
N THR A 434 -2.83 13.40 2.92
CA THR A 434 -3.29 13.74 1.56
C THR A 434 -3.45 15.25 1.39
N MET A 435 -4.06 15.94 2.35
CA MET A 435 -4.22 17.40 2.30
C MET A 435 -2.88 18.12 2.39
N THR A 436 -1.92 17.60 3.17
CA THR A 436 -0.56 18.15 3.26
C THR A 436 0.17 18.07 1.92
N ALA A 437 0.10 16.93 1.24
CA ALA A 437 0.69 16.76 -0.08
C ALA A 437 0.11 17.75 -1.10
N ILE A 438 -1.20 18.00 -1.04
CA ILE A 438 -1.88 18.97 -1.91
C ILE A 438 -1.50 20.41 -1.53
N ALA A 439 -1.50 20.74 -0.24
CA ALA A 439 -1.19 22.07 0.28
C ALA A 439 0.23 22.51 -0.10
N THR A 440 1.17 21.56 -0.14
CA THR A 440 2.59 21.77 -0.50
C THR A 440 2.87 21.59 -2.01
N GLY A 441 1.83 21.39 -2.83
CA GLY A 441 1.93 21.33 -4.29
C GLY A 441 2.63 20.07 -4.82
N MET A 442 2.61 18.96 -4.08
CA MET A 442 3.21 17.72 -4.54
C MET A 442 2.44 17.15 -5.73
N ARG A 443 3.18 16.62 -6.72
CA ARG A 443 2.60 15.96 -7.90
C ARG A 443 2.24 14.51 -7.64
N THR A 444 2.85 13.89 -6.64
CA THR A 444 2.67 12.50 -6.23
C THR A 444 2.79 12.44 -4.71
N TYR A 445 2.19 11.43 -4.09
CA TYR A 445 2.34 11.20 -2.64
C TYR A 445 3.80 10.87 -2.32
N ASP A 446 4.38 11.56 -1.33
CA ASP A 446 5.77 11.37 -0.90
C ASP A 446 5.82 11.41 0.64
N PRO A 447 5.86 10.24 1.31
CA PRO A 447 5.83 10.16 2.77
C PRO A 447 6.99 10.93 3.43
N GLY A 448 8.19 10.92 2.83
CA GLY A 448 9.36 11.57 3.39
C GLY A 448 9.28 13.10 3.37
N ARG A 449 8.50 13.66 2.44
CA ARG A 449 8.20 15.09 2.39
C ARG A 449 6.97 15.49 3.19
N ILE A 450 6.07 14.55 3.49
CA ILE A 450 4.86 14.79 4.28
C ILE A 450 5.15 14.69 5.77
N HIS A 451 5.95 13.70 6.17
CA HIS A 451 6.30 13.48 7.56
C HIS A 451 7.04 14.70 8.14
N MET A 452 6.53 15.22 9.25
CA MET A 452 6.97 16.44 9.94
C MET A 452 6.88 17.71 9.09
N ALA A 453 6.12 17.69 7.98
CA ALA A 453 5.85 18.91 7.23
C ALA A 453 4.98 19.86 8.06
N SER A 454 5.35 21.14 8.07
CA SER A 454 4.56 22.21 8.65
C SER A 454 3.82 22.98 7.55
N VAL A 455 2.52 23.17 7.74
CA VAL A 455 1.64 23.86 6.80
C VAL A 455 0.83 24.90 7.57
N SER A 456 0.60 26.08 6.98
CA SER A 456 -0.25 27.07 7.63
C SER A 456 -1.69 26.57 7.74
N LEU A 457 -2.33 26.85 8.87
CA LEU A 457 -3.71 26.44 9.11
C LEU A 457 -4.66 27.07 8.08
N GLU A 458 -4.41 28.31 7.63
CA GLU A 458 -5.17 28.93 6.55
C GLU A 458 -5.03 28.15 5.25
N ARG A 459 -3.82 27.74 4.88
CA ARG A 459 -3.60 26.98 3.64
C ARG A 459 -4.24 25.60 3.72
N PHE A 460 -4.13 24.96 4.88
CA PHE A 460 -4.74 23.65 5.12
C PHE A 460 -6.27 23.72 5.01
N ARG A 461 -6.85 24.78 5.59
CA ARG A 461 -8.28 25.11 5.50
C ARG A 461 -8.74 25.42 4.07
N GLU A 462 -7.95 26.18 3.30
CA GLU A 462 -8.22 26.42 1.87
C GLU A 462 -8.29 25.13 1.07
N VAL A 463 -7.33 24.22 1.29
CA VAL A 463 -7.30 22.91 0.61
C VAL A 463 -8.50 22.06 0.99
N ALA A 464 -8.89 22.04 2.27
CA ALA A 464 -10.09 21.33 2.71
C ALA A 464 -11.33 21.86 1.98
N ARG A 465 -11.53 23.18 1.95
CA ARG A 465 -12.67 23.81 1.26
C ARG A 465 -12.67 23.56 -0.24
N ASP A 466 -11.51 23.62 -0.90
CA ASP A 466 -11.39 23.31 -2.32
C ASP A 466 -11.77 21.85 -2.60
N LEU A 467 -11.24 20.90 -1.81
CA LEU A 467 -11.55 19.47 -1.94
C LEU A 467 -13.04 19.18 -1.74
N LEU A 468 -13.69 19.82 -0.78
CA LEU A 468 -15.12 19.65 -0.51
C LEU A 468 -15.97 19.94 -1.75
N HIS A 469 -15.60 20.96 -2.54
CA HIS A 469 -16.37 21.41 -3.70
C HIS A 469 -15.97 20.76 -5.04
N ARG A 470 -14.95 19.90 -5.05
CA ARG A 470 -14.57 19.11 -6.23
C ARG A 470 -15.43 17.85 -6.38
N THR A 471 -15.67 17.43 -7.63
CA THR A 471 -16.19 16.08 -7.92
C THR A 471 -15.14 15.01 -7.58
N VAL A 472 -15.56 13.74 -7.51
CA VAL A 472 -14.63 12.61 -7.31
C VAL A 472 -13.59 12.56 -8.43
N GLU A 473 -14.00 12.77 -9.69
CA GLU A 473 -13.11 12.78 -10.85
C GLU A 473 -12.04 13.88 -10.74
N GLN A 474 -12.43 15.09 -10.35
CA GLN A 474 -11.52 16.21 -10.15
C GLN A 474 -10.56 15.99 -8.97
N ARG A 475 -11.00 15.25 -7.94
CA ARG A 475 -10.12 14.85 -6.83
C ARG A 475 -9.09 13.81 -7.29
N LEU A 476 -9.49 12.86 -8.14
CA LEU A 476 -8.61 11.83 -8.71
C LEU A 476 -7.55 12.41 -9.66
N GLU A 477 -7.79 13.58 -10.25
CA GLU A 477 -6.79 14.32 -11.04
C GLU A 477 -5.65 14.89 -10.17
N LEU A 478 -5.86 15.01 -8.85
CA LEU A 478 -4.83 15.44 -7.91
C LEU A 478 -3.89 14.26 -7.65
N GLY A 479 -2.66 14.32 -8.15
CA GLY A 479 -1.75 13.17 -8.13
C GLY A 479 -1.48 12.51 -6.77
N PRO A 480 -1.47 13.22 -5.62
CA PRO A 480 -1.37 12.58 -4.30
C PRO A 480 -2.65 11.88 -3.80
N MET A 481 -3.79 12.01 -4.50
CA MET A 481 -5.07 11.44 -4.08
C MET A 481 -5.12 9.92 -4.31
N HIS A 482 -5.26 9.15 -3.22
CA HIS A 482 -5.51 7.73 -3.35
C HIS A 482 -6.95 7.48 -3.86
N PRO A 483 -7.18 6.60 -4.86
CA PRO A 483 -8.51 6.38 -5.43
C PRO A 483 -9.57 5.99 -4.41
N GLY A 484 -9.21 5.11 -3.47
CA GLY A 484 -10.09 4.68 -2.38
C GLY A 484 -10.43 5.75 -1.33
N ARG A 485 -9.88 6.97 -1.43
CA ARG A 485 -10.18 8.11 -0.55
C ARG A 485 -10.98 9.22 -1.25
N ALA A 486 -11.00 9.26 -2.58
CA ALA A 486 -11.50 10.41 -3.34
C ALA A 486 -12.99 10.71 -3.11
N ASP A 487 -13.80 9.69 -2.85
CA ASP A 487 -15.22 9.80 -2.52
C ASP A 487 -15.49 10.27 -1.09
N VAL A 488 -14.64 9.89 -0.13
CA VAL A 488 -14.86 10.17 1.30
C VAL A 488 -14.09 11.38 1.84
N ILE A 489 -13.10 11.90 1.11
CA ILE A 489 -12.27 13.02 1.59
C ILE A 489 -13.05 14.32 1.82
N GLY A 490 -14.21 14.49 1.17
CA GLY A 490 -15.13 15.61 1.42
C GLY A 490 -15.63 15.62 2.87
N GLY A 491 -15.98 14.46 3.44
CA GLY A 491 -16.35 14.37 4.86
C GLY A 491 -15.20 14.78 5.78
N GLY A 492 -13.98 14.33 5.46
CA GLY A 492 -12.78 14.73 6.19
C GLY A 492 -12.48 16.23 6.08
N ALA A 493 -12.75 16.84 4.93
CA ALA A 493 -12.57 18.27 4.72
C ALA A 493 -13.44 19.13 5.63
N ILE A 494 -14.65 18.70 5.97
CA ILE A 494 -15.53 19.43 6.90
C ILE A 494 -14.94 19.43 8.31
N VAL A 495 -14.40 18.29 8.76
CA VAL A 495 -13.72 18.18 10.06
C VAL A 495 -12.48 19.06 10.09
N VAL A 496 -11.69 19.03 9.02
CA VAL A 496 -10.49 19.86 8.88
C VAL A 496 -10.85 21.34 8.91
N ASP A 497 -11.84 21.80 8.14
CA ASP A 497 -12.26 23.21 8.17
C ASP A 497 -12.71 23.64 9.58
N ALA A 498 -13.41 22.77 10.30
CA ALA A 498 -13.90 23.04 11.65
C ALA A 498 -12.76 23.20 12.68
N PHE A 499 -11.86 22.21 12.81
CA PHE A 499 -10.79 22.32 13.81
C PHE A 499 -9.76 23.38 13.41
N THR A 500 -9.45 23.54 12.12
CA THR A 500 -8.50 24.59 11.69
C THR A 500 -9.03 25.98 12.00
N SER A 501 -10.32 26.24 11.73
CA SER A 501 -10.98 27.48 12.14
C SER A 501 -10.83 27.72 13.64
N ARG A 502 -11.00 26.65 14.44
CA ARG A 502 -10.89 26.75 15.89
C ARG A 502 -9.48 27.07 16.37
N PHE A 503 -8.45 26.41 15.84
CA PHE A 503 -7.07 26.71 16.22
C PHE A 503 -6.59 28.09 15.75
N LEU A 504 -7.08 28.56 14.60
CA LEU A 504 -6.87 29.94 14.15
C LEU A 504 -7.48 30.95 15.14
N ASP A 505 -8.71 30.70 15.63
CA ASP A 505 -9.35 31.56 16.65
C ASP A 505 -8.60 31.54 17.99
N LEU A 506 -7.86 30.47 18.28
CA LEU A 506 -6.98 30.33 19.45
C LEU A 506 -5.59 30.94 19.23
N GLY A 507 -5.28 31.44 18.03
CA GLY A 507 -4.03 32.12 17.70
C GLY A 507 -2.91 31.20 17.22
N LEU A 508 -3.17 29.93 16.96
CA LEU A 508 -2.20 29.06 16.29
C LEU A 508 -2.25 29.31 14.79
N GLU A 509 -1.10 29.23 14.14
CA GLU A 509 -0.96 29.55 12.71
C GLU A 509 -0.56 28.33 11.85
N GLN A 510 -0.05 27.26 12.47
CA GLN A 510 0.55 26.13 11.76
C GLN A 510 0.02 24.79 12.30
N ILE A 511 -0.02 23.80 11.41
CA ILE A 511 -0.19 22.39 11.74
C ILE A 511 1.04 21.62 11.26
N THR A 512 1.54 20.72 12.09
CA THR A 512 2.55 19.72 11.69
C THR A 512 1.84 18.44 11.31
N VAL A 513 2.28 17.72 10.26
CA VAL A 513 1.66 16.44 9.88
C VAL A 513 2.64 15.29 10.02
N SER A 514 2.20 14.19 10.62
CA SER A 514 2.99 12.97 10.81
C SER A 514 2.47 11.81 9.97
N GLU A 515 3.39 11.08 9.34
CA GLU A 515 3.13 9.73 8.77
C GLU A 515 3.10 8.62 9.83
N LYS A 516 3.53 8.92 11.06
CA LYS A 516 3.48 8.01 12.21
C LYS A 516 2.25 8.31 13.06
N ASP A 517 1.52 7.26 13.43
CA ASP A 517 0.22 7.35 14.09
C ASP A 517 -0.04 6.13 15.00
N VAL A 518 -1.31 5.75 15.20
CA VAL A 518 -1.73 4.57 15.99
C VAL A 518 -0.92 3.31 15.65
N LEU A 519 -0.56 3.14 14.37
CA LEU A 519 0.18 1.97 13.90
C LEU A 519 1.58 1.88 14.53
N ASP A 520 2.25 3.03 14.64
CA ASP A 520 3.57 3.16 15.24
C ASP A 520 3.50 3.03 16.77
N GLY A 521 2.44 3.55 17.39
CA GLY A 521 2.14 3.33 18.81
C GLY A 521 1.97 1.85 19.14
N MET A 522 1.17 1.12 18.35
CA MET A 522 0.98 -0.33 18.54
C MET A 522 2.26 -1.12 18.31
N LEU A 523 3.08 -0.73 17.33
CA LEU A 523 4.38 -1.36 17.10
C LEU A 523 5.28 -1.21 18.34
N ALA A 524 5.33 -0.01 18.93
CA ALA A 524 6.10 0.23 20.14
C ALA A 524 5.65 -0.66 21.31
N GLU A 525 4.35 -0.96 21.44
CA GLU A 525 3.82 -1.83 22.49
C GLU A 525 4.14 -3.30 22.29
N VAL A 526 4.01 -3.83 21.08
CA VAL A 526 4.40 -5.22 20.80
C VAL A 526 5.91 -5.41 21.00
N ILE A 527 6.72 -4.38 20.72
CA ILE A 527 8.15 -4.42 21.04
C ILE A 527 8.35 -4.43 22.56
N ALA A 528 7.74 -3.48 23.28
CA ALA A 528 7.92 -3.32 24.72
C ALA A 528 7.45 -4.52 25.54
N ARG A 529 6.46 -5.30 25.07
CA ARG A 529 6.01 -6.51 25.78
C ARG A 529 6.91 -7.74 25.58
N ASN A 530 7.86 -7.66 24.63
CA ASN A 530 8.78 -8.74 24.29
C ASN A 530 10.25 -8.44 24.66
N LEU A 531 10.54 -7.22 25.11
CA LEU A 531 11.82 -6.79 25.69
C LEU A 531 11.69 -6.69 27.21
#